data_AF-A0A6V7P7M8-F1
#
_entry.id   AF-A0A6V7P7M8-F1
#
_cell.length_a   1.000
_cell.length_b   1.000
_cell.length_c   1.000
_cell.angle_alpha   90.00
_cell.angle_beta   90.00
_cell.angle_gamma   90.00
#
_symmetry.space_group_name_H-M   'P 1'
#
loop_
_entity.id
_entity.type
_entity.pdbx_description
1 polymer ?
#
loop_
_entity_poly.entity_id
_entity_poly.type
_entity_poly.pdbx_seq_one_letter_code
_entity_poly.pdbx_strand_id
1 'polypeptide(L)'
;MDSNSLVETYPDIGALAFGRRGRLVVALFMYMELYLVAVDFLILEGDNLEKLFPKTEFHLRGLRIGGKQGFVLIASLVVLPTTWLRSMSMLAYVALGGVLASLVLVGSVFWAGAVDGVGFREKGVAVNWGGIPIAMSLYAFCFSGHSVFPTVYTSMKDRTKFSKVVLHMKYGFGV
;
A
#
# COMPACT_ATOMS: atom_id res chain seq x y z
N MET A 1 -19.55 16.41 -7.16
CA MET A 1 -18.61 16.27 -8.30
C MET A 1 -19.47 16.11 -9.54
N ASP A 2 -20.27 17.13 -9.86
CA ASP A 2 -21.47 16.95 -10.69
C ASP A 2 -21.48 17.83 -11.94
N SER A 3 -20.33 18.06 -12.57
CA SER A 3 -20.29 18.91 -13.77
C SER A 3 -19.12 18.68 -14.71
N ASN A 4 -18.65 17.44 -14.88
CA ASN A 4 -18.07 17.02 -16.16
C ASN A 4 -17.90 15.50 -16.26
N SER A 5 -18.57 14.88 -17.23
CA SER A 5 -18.42 13.47 -17.61
C SER A 5 -17.07 13.14 -18.28
N LEU A 6 -16.13 14.09 -18.30
CA LEU A 6 -14.82 14.02 -18.96
C LEU A 6 -13.64 13.81 -18.00
N VAL A 7 -13.89 13.72 -16.68
CA VAL A 7 -12.86 13.56 -15.66
C VAL A 7 -13.00 12.20 -15.00
N GLU A 8 -12.31 11.20 -15.56
CA GLU A 8 -12.31 9.84 -15.01
C GLU A 8 -11.02 9.56 -14.23
N THR A 9 -9.92 10.26 -14.53
CA THR A 9 -8.61 10.05 -13.89
C THR A 9 -7.92 11.35 -13.47
N TYR A 10 -6.98 11.28 -12.53
CA TYR A 10 -6.17 12.44 -12.10
C TYR A 10 -5.48 13.18 -13.27
N PRO A 11 -4.90 12.48 -14.27
CA PRO A 11 -4.36 13.14 -15.47
C PRO A 11 -5.37 13.97 -16.25
N ASP A 12 -6.65 13.59 -16.26
CA ASP A 12 -7.70 14.35 -16.96
C ASP A 12 -8.00 15.67 -16.25
N ILE A 13 -7.90 15.70 -14.92
CA ILE A 13 -7.94 16.96 -14.13
C ILE A 13 -6.77 17.86 -14.55
N GLY A 14 -5.56 17.29 -14.65
CA GLY A 14 -4.38 18.02 -15.13
C GLY A 14 -4.53 18.53 -16.56
N ALA A 15 -5.22 17.77 -17.42
CA ALA A 15 -5.55 18.16 -18.79
C ALA A 15 -6.50 19.37 -18.84
N LEU A 16 -7.52 19.38 -17.98
CA LEU A 16 -8.49 20.48 -17.93
C LEU A 16 -7.88 21.76 -17.35
N ALA A 17 -7.01 21.65 -16.35
CA ALA A 17 -6.43 22.81 -15.68
C ALA A 17 -5.26 23.44 -16.48
N PHE A 18 -4.40 22.62 -17.10
CA PHE A 18 -3.14 23.10 -17.71
C PHE A 18 -2.91 22.55 -19.13
N GLY A 19 -3.93 21.97 -19.76
CA GLY A 19 -3.83 21.39 -21.09
C GLY A 19 -2.96 20.13 -21.16
N ARG A 20 -2.48 19.81 -22.35
CA ARG A 20 -1.72 18.58 -22.64
C ARG A 20 -0.46 18.41 -21.78
N ARG A 21 0.21 19.51 -21.41
CA ARG A 21 1.40 19.48 -20.55
C ARG A 21 1.04 19.08 -19.12
N GLY A 22 -0.04 19.62 -18.57
CA GLY A 22 -0.55 19.23 -17.24
C GLY A 22 -0.91 17.76 -17.16
N ARG A 23 -1.59 17.23 -18.18
CA ARG A 23 -1.91 15.80 -18.27
C ARG A 23 -0.66 14.92 -18.16
N LEU A 24 0.39 15.27 -18.90
CA LEU A 24 1.64 14.50 -18.92
C LEU A 24 2.33 14.53 -17.55
N VAL A 25 2.43 15.70 -16.93
CA VAL A 25 3.08 15.87 -15.62
C VAL A 25 2.33 15.06 -14.56
N VAL A 26 1.01 15.21 -14.47
CA VAL A 26 0.20 14.48 -13.49
C VAL A 26 0.27 12.97 -13.73
N ALA A 27 0.20 12.51 -14.98
CA ALA A 27 0.36 11.09 -15.29
C ALA A 27 1.73 10.55 -14.85
N LEU A 28 2.81 11.30 -15.11
CA LEU A 28 4.16 10.91 -14.73
C LEU A 28 4.30 10.77 -13.21
N PHE A 29 3.83 11.75 -12.43
CA PHE A 29 3.85 11.67 -10.98
C PHE A 29 3.03 10.50 -10.44
N MET A 30 1.83 10.28 -10.97
CA MET A 30 0.95 9.19 -10.54
C MET A 30 1.56 7.80 -10.83
N TYR A 31 2.14 7.61 -12.01
CA TYR A 31 2.79 6.34 -12.35
C TYR A 31 4.07 6.11 -11.55
N MET A 32 4.85 7.17 -11.33
CA MET A 32 6.05 7.09 -10.49
C MET A 32 5.68 6.76 -9.04
N GLU A 33 4.66 7.41 -8.48
CA GLU A 33 4.17 7.12 -7.13
C GLU A 33 3.71 5.66 -7.00
N LEU A 34 2.85 5.19 -7.92
CA LEU A 34 2.36 3.81 -7.88
C LEU A 34 3.49 2.78 -8.03
N TYR A 35 4.50 3.08 -8.85
CA TYR A 35 5.69 2.25 -9.02
C TYR A 35 6.53 2.19 -7.73
N LEU A 36 6.82 3.34 -7.12
CA LEU A 36 7.59 3.41 -5.89
C LEU A 36 6.89 2.69 -4.74
N VAL A 37 5.57 2.87 -4.61
CA VAL A 37 4.75 2.14 -3.61
C VAL A 37 4.83 0.63 -3.81
N ALA A 38 4.77 0.15 -5.06
CA ALA A 38 4.91 -1.28 -5.35
C ALA A 38 6.30 -1.82 -4.99
N VAL A 39 7.36 -1.06 -5.28
CA VAL A 39 8.74 -1.41 -4.91
C VAL A 39 8.90 -1.44 -3.39
N ASP A 40 8.35 -0.46 -2.66
CA ASP A 40 8.40 -0.42 -1.20
C ASP A 40 7.74 -1.65 -0.57
N PHE A 41 6.57 -2.08 -1.06
CA PHE A 41 5.93 -3.31 -0.59
C PHE A 41 6.79 -4.55 -0.87
N LEU A 42 7.42 -4.66 -2.03
CA LEU A 42 8.30 -5.79 -2.35
C LEU A 42 9.53 -5.82 -1.43
N ILE A 43 10.13 -4.67 -1.13
CA ILE A 43 11.25 -4.57 -0.19
C ILE A 43 10.80 -4.98 1.21
N LEU A 44 9.64 -4.48 1.66
CA LEU A 44 9.08 -4.79 2.97
C LEU A 44 8.81 -6.29 3.14
N GLU A 45 8.22 -6.93 2.14
CA GLU A 45 8.03 -8.38 2.12
C GLU A 45 9.37 -9.14 2.16
N GLY A 46 10.35 -8.69 1.37
CA GLY A 46 11.70 -9.25 1.40
C GLY A 46 12.37 -9.16 2.76
N ASP A 47 12.29 -8.00 3.41
CA ASP A 47 12.84 -7.76 4.75
C ASP A 47 12.12 -8.59 5.82
N ASN A 48 10.79 -8.72 5.71
CA ASN A 48 9.99 -9.52 6.64
C ASN A 48 10.31 -11.02 6.50
N LEU A 49 10.40 -11.53 5.27
CA LEU A 49 10.73 -12.93 5.01
C LEU A 49 12.17 -13.27 5.41
N GLU A 50 13.12 -12.37 5.18
CA GLU A 50 14.50 -12.54 5.67
C GLU A 50 14.55 -12.63 7.20
N LYS A 51 13.77 -11.81 7.91
CA LYS A 51 13.67 -11.90 9.38
C LYS A 51 13.02 -13.20 9.86
N LEU A 52 12.04 -13.72 9.13
CA LEU A 52 11.38 -15.00 9.44
C LEU A 52 12.27 -16.20 9.12
N PHE A 53 13.09 -16.12 8.06
CA PHE A 53 13.94 -17.20 7.58
C PHE A 53 15.41 -16.75 7.39
N PRO A 54 16.09 -16.33 8.46
CA PRO A 54 17.42 -15.71 8.37
C PRO A 54 18.54 -16.68 7.96
N LYS A 55 18.25 -17.98 7.89
CA LYS A 55 19.21 -19.05 7.54
C LYS A 55 19.00 -19.63 6.14
N THR A 56 18.07 -19.08 5.37
CA THR A 56 17.76 -19.57 4.03
C THR A 56 18.62 -18.83 3.01
N GLU A 57 19.71 -19.47 2.57
CA GLU A 57 20.53 -18.99 1.46
C GLU A 57 20.03 -19.57 0.12
N PHE A 58 19.77 -18.70 -0.86
CA PHE A 58 19.36 -19.11 -2.19
C PHE A 58 20.58 -19.32 -3.10
N HIS A 59 21.02 -20.57 -3.23
CA HIS A 59 22.02 -20.96 -4.22
C HIS A 59 21.32 -21.24 -5.56
N LEU A 60 21.29 -20.26 -6.47
CA LEU A 60 20.89 -20.49 -7.87
C LEU A 60 22.13 -20.57 -8.76
N ARG A 61 22.38 -21.77 -9.32
CA ARG A 61 23.34 -22.02 -10.44
C ARG A 61 24.68 -21.28 -10.33
N GLY A 62 25.30 -21.27 -9.14
CA GLY A 62 26.64 -20.68 -8.92
C GLY A 62 26.67 -19.20 -8.56
N LEU A 63 25.54 -18.48 -8.55
CA LEU A 63 25.44 -17.13 -8.02
C LEU A 63 24.86 -17.18 -6.60
N ARG A 64 25.58 -16.66 -5.60
CA ARG A 64 25.06 -16.46 -4.25
C ARG A 64 24.13 -15.25 -4.26
N ILE A 65 22.83 -15.50 -4.25
CA ILE A 65 21.83 -14.44 -4.06
C ILE A 65 21.58 -14.34 -2.56
N GLY A 66 21.73 -13.13 -1.99
CA GLY A 66 21.46 -12.92 -0.57
C GLY A 66 20.02 -13.27 -0.21
N GLY A 67 19.77 -13.79 1.01
CA GLY A 67 18.44 -14.25 1.46
C GLY A 67 17.33 -13.24 1.14
N LYS A 68 17.53 -11.98 1.50
CA LYS A 68 16.65 -10.85 1.13
C LYS A 68 16.31 -10.79 -0.36
N GLN A 69 17.32 -10.76 -1.23
CA GLN A 69 17.13 -10.59 -2.68
C GLN A 69 16.37 -11.78 -3.28
N GLY A 70 16.62 -12.99 -2.77
CA GLY A 70 15.86 -14.18 -3.14
C GLY A 70 14.39 -14.08 -2.75
N PHE A 71 14.09 -13.62 -1.52
CA PHE A 71 12.71 -13.42 -1.07
C PHE A 71 11.99 -12.31 -1.85
N VAL A 72 12.65 -11.18 -2.14
CA VAL A 72 12.08 -10.13 -3.00
C VAL A 72 11.75 -10.69 -4.39
N LEU A 73 12.65 -11.48 -4.99
CA LEU A 73 12.41 -12.10 -6.30
C LEU A 73 11.23 -13.07 -6.26
N ILE A 74 11.14 -13.93 -5.25
CA ILE A 74 10.02 -14.86 -5.08
C ILE A 74 8.71 -14.09 -4.88
N ALA A 75 8.69 -13.09 -4.00
CA ALA A 75 7.53 -12.23 -3.78
C ALA A 75 7.09 -11.55 -5.08
N SER A 76 8.05 -11.03 -5.86
CA SER A 76 7.76 -10.42 -7.16
C SER A 76 7.12 -11.42 -8.13
N LEU A 77 7.60 -12.67 -8.18
CA LEU A 77 7.05 -13.72 -9.04
C LEU A 77 5.64 -14.14 -8.62
N VAL A 78 5.34 -14.11 -7.32
CA VAL A 78 4.01 -14.41 -6.78
C VAL A 78 3.03 -13.26 -7.05
N VAL A 79 3.48 -12.01 -6.94
CA VAL A 79 2.64 -10.82 -7.20
C VAL A 79 2.44 -10.60 -8.71
N LEU A 80 3.41 -10.95 -9.55
CA LEU A 80 3.33 -10.76 -11.01
C LEU A 80 2.03 -11.26 -11.66
N PRO A 81 1.55 -12.51 -11.41
CA PRO A 81 0.30 -12.99 -11.98
C PRO A 81 -0.92 -12.21 -11.49
N THR A 82 -0.87 -11.60 -10.30
CA THR A 82 -1.97 -10.76 -9.80
C THR A 82 -2.14 -9.48 -10.63
N THR A 83 -1.07 -8.98 -11.26
CA THR A 83 -1.12 -7.81 -12.14
C THR A 83 -1.80 -8.09 -13.49
N TRP A 84 -1.91 -9.36 -13.90
CA TRP A 84 -2.64 -9.78 -15.10
C TRP A 84 -4.14 -9.98 -14.87
N LEU A 85 -4.61 -9.91 -13.63
CA LEU A 85 -6.03 -10.01 -13.32
C LEU A 85 -6.78 -8.78 -13.86
N ARG A 86 -7.37 -8.93 -15.05
CA ARG A 86 -8.17 -7.87 -15.70
C ARG A 86 -9.54 -7.64 -15.04
N SER A 87 -10.00 -8.53 -14.17
CA SER A 87 -11.30 -8.39 -13.51
C SER A 87 -11.18 -7.69 -12.15
N MET A 88 -11.77 -6.50 -12.04
CA MET A 88 -11.87 -5.75 -10.78
C MET A 88 -12.56 -6.53 -9.65
N SER A 89 -13.43 -7.49 -9.99
CA SER A 89 -14.09 -8.37 -9.01
C SER A 89 -13.12 -9.32 -8.30
N MET A 90 -12.19 -9.98 -9.02
CA MET A 90 -11.18 -10.82 -8.36
C MET A 90 -10.27 -9.99 -7.46
N LEU A 91 -9.87 -8.80 -7.92
CA LEU A 91 -9.04 -7.91 -7.13
C LEU A 91 -9.75 -7.48 -5.83
N ALA A 92 -11.07 -7.25 -5.89
CA ALA A 92 -11.87 -6.97 -4.70
C ALA A 92 -11.90 -8.15 -3.71
N TYR A 93 -11.98 -9.40 -4.18
CA TYR A 93 -11.88 -10.57 -3.30
C TYR A 93 -10.50 -10.71 -2.64
N VAL A 94 -9.42 -10.47 -3.40
CA VAL A 94 -8.06 -10.45 -2.85
C VAL A 94 -7.92 -9.34 -1.80
N ALA A 95 -8.47 -8.15 -2.06
CA ALA A 95 -8.49 -7.04 -1.10
C ALA A 95 -9.26 -7.39 0.19
N LEU A 96 -10.41 -8.09 0.09
CA LEU A 96 -11.12 -8.60 1.26
C LEU A 96 -10.27 -9.57 2.08
N GLY A 97 -9.54 -10.47 1.41
CA GLY A 97 -8.58 -11.36 2.06
C GLY A 97 -7.47 -10.58 2.79
N GLY A 98 -6.94 -9.53 2.15
CA GLY A 98 -5.96 -8.61 2.75
C GLY A 98 -6.49 -7.94 4.03
N VAL A 99 -7.73 -7.42 4.00
CA VAL A 99 -8.36 -6.82 5.19
C VAL A 99 -8.50 -7.82 6.33
N LEU A 100 -8.96 -9.04 6.03
CA LEU A 100 -9.07 -10.10 7.05
C LEU A 100 -7.70 -10.46 7.63
N ALA A 101 -6.68 -10.60 6.79
CA ALA A 101 -5.31 -10.84 7.23
C ALA A 101 -4.78 -9.70 8.12
N SER A 102 -5.07 -8.44 7.78
CA SER A 102 -4.71 -7.29 8.62
C SER A 102 -5.40 -7.31 9.98
N LEU A 103 -6.69 -7.68 10.04
CA LEU A 103 -7.42 -7.82 11.31
C LEU A 103 -6.81 -8.91 12.20
N VAL A 104 -6.46 -10.05 11.61
CA VAL A 104 -5.76 -11.14 12.33
C VAL A 104 -4.41 -10.66 12.84
N LEU A 105 -3.64 -9.93 12.02
CA LEU A 105 -2.34 -9.40 12.44
C LEU A 105 -2.46 -8.40 13.59
N VAL A 106 -3.43 -7.48 13.53
CA VAL A 106 -3.72 -6.54 14.63
C VAL A 106 -4.12 -7.29 15.91
N GLY A 107 -4.99 -8.30 15.79
CA GLY A 107 -5.37 -9.15 16.91
C GLY A 107 -4.18 -9.88 17.54
N SER A 108 -3.31 -10.45 16.71
CA SER A 108 -2.08 -11.13 17.15
C SER A 108 -1.12 -10.17 17.87
N VAL A 109 -0.92 -8.96 17.36
CA VAL A 109 -0.08 -7.94 18.02
C VAL A 109 -0.67 -7.51 19.36
N PHE A 110 -1.99 -7.32 19.42
CA PHE A 110 -2.67 -6.96 20.66
C PHE A 110 -2.56 -8.06 21.71
N TRP A 111 -2.74 -9.32 21.30
CA TRP A 111 -2.58 -10.48 22.17
C TRP A 111 -1.14 -10.61 22.69
N ALA A 112 -0.15 -10.53 21.81
CA ALA A 112 1.26 -10.61 22.19
C ALA A 112 1.66 -9.49 23.18
N GLY A 113 1.12 -8.28 22.97
CA GLY A 113 1.34 -7.14 23.86
C GLY A 113 0.67 -7.29 25.23
N ALA A 114 -0.60 -7.71 25.27
CA ALA A 114 -1.41 -7.71 26.48
C ALA A 114 -1.28 -9.01 27.32
N VAL A 115 -1.08 -10.16 26.67
CA VAL A 115 -1.12 -11.48 27.31
C VAL A 115 0.26 -12.12 27.39
N ASP A 116 1.04 -12.12 26.30
CA ASP A 116 2.35 -12.78 26.27
C ASP A 116 3.46 -11.96 26.95
N GLY A 117 3.13 -10.80 27.53
CA GLY A 117 4.04 -9.97 28.30
C GLY A 117 5.18 -9.35 27.49
N VAL A 118 5.05 -9.34 26.15
CA VAL A 118 5.93 -8.63 25.22
C VAL A 118 5.66 -7.11 25.23
N GLY A 119 4.56 -6.68 25.88
CA GLY A 119 4.19 -5.29 26.05
C GLY A 119 5.24 -4.43 26.76
N PHE A 120 5.08 -3.11 26.66
CA PHE A 120 6.02 -2.04 27.03
C PHE A 120 6.87 -2.31 28.29
N ARG A 121 8.01 -2.99 28.12
CA ARG A 121 9.11 -3.04 29.10
C ARG A 121 10.17 -2.00 28.74
N GLU A 122 9.73 -0.83 28.30
CA GLU A 122 10.61 0.27 27.89
C GLU A 122 11.28 0.89 29.13
N LYS A 123 12.56 0.58 29.31
CA LYS A 123 13.51 1.44 30.03
C LYS A 123 14.25 2.30 29.01
N GLY A 124 13.51 3.10 28.22
CA GLY A 124 14.04 3.78 27.04
C GLY A 124 13.53 5.22 26.88
N VAL A 125 14.33 6.03 26.20
CA VAL A 125 14.16 7.49 25.97
C VAL A 125 12.75 7.83 25.46
N ALA A 126 12.05 8.74 26.15
CA ALA A 126 10.67 9.10 25.84
C ALA A 126 10.44 9.66 24.42
N VAL A 127 11.46 10.27 23.81
CA VAL A 127 11.40 10.81 22.44
C VAL A 127 12.73 10.59 21.72
N ASN A 128 12.73 9.76 20.67
CA ASN A 128 13.85 9.63 19.76
C ASN A 128 13.69 10.61 18.57
N TRP A 129 14.30 11.79 18.68
CA TRP A 129 14.26 12.83 17.63
C TRP A 129 14.80 12.35 16.28
N GLY A 130 15.78 11.42 16.28
CA GLY A 130 16.32 10.82 15.05
C GLY A 130 15.36 9.84 14.36
N GLY A 131 14.38 9.30 15.10
CA GLY A 131 13.34 8.41 14.56
C GLY A 131 12.12 9.14 14.00
N ILE A 132 11.96 10.44 14.29
CA ILE A 132 10.80 11.23 13.86
C ILE A 132 10.63 11.22 12.32
N PRO A 133 11.67 11.43 11.49
CA PRO A 133 11.49 11.41 10.03
C PRO A 133 10.94 10.08 9.52
N ILE A 134 11.39 8.96 10.10
CA ILE A 134 10.94 7.62 9.74
C ILE A 134 9.50 7.39 10.20
N ALA A 135 9.15 7.82 11.41
CA ALA A 135 7.78 7.73 11.90
C ALA A 135 6.82 8.57 11.05
N MET A 136 7.25 9.78 10.67
CA MET A 136 6.50 10.69 9.79
C MET A 136 6.32 10.09 8.39
N SER A 137 7.35 9.46 7.81
CA SER A 137 7.24 8.83 6.49
C SER A 137 6.30 7.63 6.51
N LEU A 138 6.39 6.78 7.52
CA LEU A 138 5.46 5.65 7.71
C LEU A 138 4.03 6.14 7.90
N TYR A 139 3.84 7.20 8.69
CA TYR A 139 2.52 7.80 8.88
C TYR A 139 1.97 8.34 7.56
N ALA A 140 2.75 9.15 6.82
CA ALA A 140 2.33 9.69 5.54
C ALA A 140 1.99 8.57 4.52
N PHE A 141 2.80 7.51 4.48
CA PHE A 141 2.58 6.35 3.63
C PHE A 141 1.23 5.67 3.91
N CYS A 142 0.90 5.43 5.19
CA CYS A 142 -0.38 4.83 5.59
C CYS A 142 -1.61 5.66 5.14
N PHE A 143 -1.46 6.97 4.96
CA PHE A 143 -2.53 7.86 4.49
C PHE A 143 -2.43 8.21 2.99
N SER A 144 -1.47 7.63 2.24
CA SER A 144 -1.26 7.92 0.80
C SER A 144 -2.19 7.14 -0.14
N GLY A 145 -3.46 6.98 0.24
CA GLY A 145 -4.48 6.30 -0.59
C GLY A 145 -5.12 7.18 -1.66
N HIS A 146 -4.80 8.47 -1.69
CA HIS A 146 -5.48 9.45 -2.54
C HIS A 146 -5.36 9.12 -4.02
N SER A 147 -4.20 8.64 -4.47
CA SER A 147 -3.91 8.37 -5.88
C SER A 147 -4.78 7.26 -6.50
N VAL A 148 -5.33 6.34 -5.69
CA VAL A 148 -6.21 5.27 -6.19
C VAL A 148 -7.70 5.67 -6.20
N PHE A 149 -8.08 6.82 -5.64
CA PHE A 149 -9.48 7.20 -5.48
C PHE A 149 -10.25 7.31 -6.81
N PRO A 150 -9.74 7.94 -7.89
CA PRO A 150 -10.45 7.99 -9.17
C PRO A 150 -10.59 6.61 -9.82
N THR A 151 -9.59 5.75 -9.66
CA THR A 151 -9.65 4.37 -10.17
C THR A 151 -10.74 3.57 -9.46
N VAL A 152 -10.85 3.72 -8.13
CA VAL A 152 -11.93 3.11 -7.35
C VAL A 152 -13.29 3.71 -7.73
N TYR A 153 -13.37 5.03 -7.89
CA TYR A 153 -14.58 5.74 -8.31
C TYR A 153 -15.13 5.24 -9.64
N THR A 154 -14.27 5.18 -10.66
CA THR A 154 -14.63 4.74 -12.02
C THR A 154 -14.96 3.26 -12.11
N SER A 155 -14.38 2.44 -11.21
CA SER A 155 -14.62 0.99 -11.16
C SER A 155 -15.91 0.58 -10.45
N MET A 156 -16.60 1.48 -9.73
CA MET A 156 -17.87 1.14 -9.08
C MET A 156 -19.03 1.06 -10.07
N LYS A 157 -19.84 0.00 -9.92
CA LYS A 157 -21.11 -0.17 -10.65
C LYS A 157 -22.12 0.96 -10.38
N ASP A 158 -22.08 1.54 -9.18
CA ASP A 158 -22.91 2.68 -8.78
C ASP A 158 -22.04 3.77 -8.15
N ARG A 159 -21.73 4.80 -8.94
CA ARG A 159 -20.84 5.92 -8.56
C ARG A 159 -21.43 6.76 -7.42
N THR A 160 -22.74 6.75 -7.21
CA THR A 160 -23.39 7.51 -6.12
C THR A 160 -23.04 6.97 -4.73
N LYS A 161 -22.66 5.69 -4.65
CA LYS A 161 -22.22 5.05 -3.40
C LYS A 161 -20.81 5.48 -2.98
N PHE A 162 -19.99 6.00 -3.90
CA PHE A 162 -18.65 6.47 -3.55
C PHE A 162 -18.68 7.57 -2.50
N SER A 163 -19.62 8.52 -2.65
CA SER A 163 -19.77 9.61 -1.70
C SER A 163 -20.09 9.07 -0.31
N LYS A 164 -20.95 8.05 -0.19
CA LYS A 164 -21.21 7.37 1.09
C LYS A 164 -19.97 6.69 1.66
N VAL A 165 -19.14 6.04 0.84
CA VAL A 165 -17.90 5.36 1.29
C VAL A 165 -16.89 6.38 1.79
N VAL A 166 -16.64 7.45 1.03
CA VAL A 166 -15.73 8.54 1.43
C VAL A 166 -16.25 9.24 2.68
N LEU A 167 -17.56 9.43 2.79
CA LEU A 167 -18.19 10.03 3.95
C LEU A 167 -18.04 9.14 5.20
N HIS A 168 -18.31 7.84 5.10
CA HIS A 168 -18.07 6.90 6.20
C HIS A 168 -16.60 6.83 6.59
N MET A 169 -15.67 6.93 5.64
CA MET A 169 -14.24 6.98 5.93
C MET A 169 -13.85 8.27 6.67
N LYS A 170 -14.44 9.42 6.30
CA LYS A 170 -14.28 10.70 7.00
C LYS A 170 -14.90 10.71 8.40
N TYR A 171 -16.04 10.09 8.62
CA TYR A 171 -16.71 10.07 9.93
C TYR A 171 -16.24 8.91 10.83
N GLY A 172 -15.60 7.88 10.27
CA GLY A 172 -14.99 6.77 11.02
C GLY A 172 -13.56 7.05 11.50
N PHE A 173 -12.79 7.85 10.76
CA PHE A 173 -11.56 8.49 11.24
C PHE A 173 -11.92 9.90 11.70
N GLY A 174 -12.36 10.05 12.95
CA GLY A 174 -12.60 11.36 13.55
C GLY A 174 -11.32 12.20 13.54
N VAL A 175 -11.22 13.09 12.56
CA VAL A 175 -10.48 14.36 12.61
C VAL A 175 -11.50 15.47 12.49
#